data_AF-A0A0U9HD31-F1
#
_entry.id   AF-A0A0U9HD31-F1
#
_cell.length_a   1.000
_cell.length_b   1.000
_cell.length_c   1.000
_cell.angle_alpha   90.00
_cell.angle_beta   90.00
_cell.angle_gamma   90.00
#
_symmetry.space_group_name_H-M   'P 1'
#
loop_
_entity.id
_entity.type
_entity.pdbx_description
1 polymer ?
#
loop_
_entity_poly.entity_id
_entity_poly.type
_entity_poly.pdbx_seq_one_letter_code
_entity_poly.pdbx_strand_id
1 'polypeptide(L)'
;MRGKNKFKMRHLLLLLFVAYILSTLVMQQFKMISLAKEEKQLKARIEEAMNQKTQLQNEINLLQTDEYIEKVARDELGLVKPGEYIYKGIKTLK
;
A
#
# COMPACT_ATOMS: atom_id res chain seq x y z
N MET A 1 51.18 8.70 -50.81
CA MET A 1 50.01 9.44 -50.31
C MET A 1 49.21 8.56 -49.34
N ARG A 2 49.46 8.61 -48.03
CA ARG A 2 48.86 7.64 -47.07
C ARG A 2 48.59 8.27 -45.69
N GLY A 3 47.89 9.42 -45.67
CA GLY A 3 47.60 10.17 -44.43
C GLY A 3 46.12 10.47 -44.17
N LYS A 4 45.22 10.25 -45.13
CA LYS A 4 43.82 10.73 -45.03
C LYS A 4 42.87 9.81 -44.26
N ASN A 5 43.23 8.55 -44.04
CA ASN A 5 42.33 7.53 -43.44
C ASN A 5 42.41 7.45 -41.91
N LYS A 6 43.52 7.88 -41.29
CA LYS A 6 43.66 7.87 -39.82
C LYS A 6 42.72 8.87 -39.14
N PHE A 7 42.49 10.02 -39.79
CA PHE A 7 41.55 11.04 -39.29
C PHE A 7 40.10 10.53 -39.33
N LYS A 8 39.69 9.91 -40.44
CA LYS A 8 38.35 9.30 -40.57
C LYS A 8 38.11 8.19 -39.54
N MET A 9 39.12 7.36 -39.27
CA MET A 9 39.03 6.32 -38.24
C MET A 9 38.89 6.90 -36.83
N ARG A 10 39.63 7.98 -36.51
CA ARG A 10 39.51 8.65 -35.21
C ARG A 10 38.12 9.27 -35.01
N HIS A 11 37.54 9.84 -36.06
CA HIS A 11 36.18 10.41 -36.01
C HIS A 11 35.12 9.32 -35.86
N LEU A 12 35.30 8.17 -36.53
CA LEU A 12 34.42 7.01 -36.38
C LEU A 12 34.44 6.46 -34.95
N LEU A 13 35.63 6.33 -34.35
CA LEU A 13 35.77 5.90 -32.95
C LEU A 13 35.14 6.89 -31.98
N LEU A 14 35.33 8.20 -32.20
CA LEU A 14 34.66 9.23 -31.40
C LEU A 14 33.13 9.16 -31.52
N LEU A 15 32.61 8.94 -32.73
CA LEU A 15 31.17 8.81 -32.95
C LEU A 15 30.60 7.59 -32.22
N LEU A 16 31.28 6.44 -32.28
CA LEU A 16 30.88 5.24 -31.55
C LEU A 16 30.93 5.46 -30.03
N PHE A 17 31.95 6.16 -29.53
CA PHE A 17 32.07 6.48 -28.11
C PHE A 17 30.93 7.39 -27.64
N VAL A 18 30.60 8.43 -28.41
CA VAL A 18 29.46 9.31 -28.12
C VAL A 18 28.15 8.53 -28.19
N ALA A 19 27.96 7.70 -29.21
CA ALA A 19 26.76 6.86 -29.34
C ALA A 19 26.59 5.91 -28.14
N TYR A 20 27.69 5.32 -27.65
CA TYR A 20 27.69 4.48 -26.45
C TYR A 20 27.23 5.24 -25.20
N ILE A 21 27.79 6.43 -24.97
CA ILE A 21 27.40 7.28 -23.84
C ILE A 21 25.93 7.67 -23.94
N LEU A 22 25.49 8.15 -25.11
CA LEU A 22 24.09 8.54 -25.33
C LEU A 22 23.14 7.37 -25.11
N SER A 23 23.47 6.17 -25.61
CA SER A 23 22.64 4.98 -25.41
C SER A 23 22.51 4.61 -23.92
N THR A 24 23.59 4.75 -23.16
CA THR A 24 23.62 4.46 -21.72
C THR A 24 22.81 5.49 -20.94
N LEU A 25 22.92 6.78 -21.27
CA LEU A 25 22.14 7.85 -20.65
C LEU A 25 20.65 7.69 -20.89
N VAL A 26 20.25 7.33 -22.11
CA VAL A 26 18.84 7.05 -22.44
C VAL A 26 18.31 5.87 -21.63
N MET A 27 19.06 4.77 -21.57
CA MET A 27 18.67 3.59 -20.79
C MET A 27 18.55 3.89 -19.29
N GLN A 28 19.49 4.68 -18.75
CA GLN A 28 19.45 5.13 -17.36
C GLN A 28 18.24 6.02 -17.08
N GLN A 29 17.87 6.92 -17.99
CA GLN A 29 16.68 7.76 -17.82
C GLN A 29 15.38 6.95 -17.74
N PHE A 30 15.22 5.94 -18.61
CA PHE A 30 14.04 5.07 -18.51
C PHE A 30 13.98 4.32 -17.18
N LYS A 31 15.13 3.81 -16.70
CA LYS A 31 15.22 3.14 -15.40
C LYS A 31 14.90 4.09 -14.24
N MET A 32 15.35 5.33 -14.30
CA MET A 32 15.05 6.33 -13.29
C MET A 32 13.55 6.63 -13.22
N ILE A 33 12.90 6.78 -14.38
CA ILE A 33 11.44 7.00 -14.46
C ILE A 33 10.68 5.80 -13.91
N SER A 34 11.08 4.57 -14.24
CA SER A 34 10.41 3.37 -13.73
C SER A 34 10.56 3.25 -12.21
N LEU A 35 11.75 3.51 -11.68
CA LEU A 35 12.01 3.48 -10.24
C LEU A 35 11.22 4.57 -9.50
N ALA A 36 11.15 5.78 -10.04
CA ALA A 36 10.35 6.86 -9.44
C ALA A 36 8.85 6.52 -9.42
N LYS A 37 8.35 5.84 -10.47
CA LYS A 37 6.96 5.36 -10.50
C LYS A 37 6.72 4.26 -9.46
N GLU A 38 7.63 3.30 -9.35
CA GLU A 38 7.57 2.23 -8.36
C GLU A 38 7.61 2.79 -6.94
N GLU A 39 8.52 3.72 -6.65
CA GLU A 39 8.62 4.41 -5.36
C GLU A 39 7.30 5.10 -5.00
N LYS A 40 6.68 5.82 -5.95
CA LYS A 40 5.38 6.47 -5.73
C LYS A 40 4.28 5.45 -5.42
N GLN A 41 4.26 4.31 -6.12
CA GLN A 41 3.29 3.25 -5.87
C GLN A 41 3.49 2.60 -4.50
N LEU A 42 4.73 2.33 -4.11
CA LEU A 42 5.04 1.77 -2.79
C LEU A 42 4.64 2.74 -1.68
N LYS A 43 4.94 4.04 -1.83
CA LYS A 43 4.53 5.08 -0.87
C LYS A 43 3.00 5.12 -0.69
N ALA A 44 2.24 5.07 -1.79
CA ALA A 44 0.78 5.02 -1.72
C ALA A 44 0.27 3.76 -0.99
N ARG A 45 0.87 2.60 -1.24
CA ARG A 45 0.53 1.35 -0.53
C ARG A 45 0.83 1.41 0.97
N ILE A 46 1.95 2.04 1.34
CA ILE A 46 2.31 2.24 2.76
C ILE A 46 1.27 3.14 3.43
N GLU A 47 0.88 4.24 2.79
CA GLU A 47 -0.13 5.16 3.31
C GLU A 47 -1.49 4.46 3.48
N GLU A 48 -1.91 3.69 2.48
CA GLU A 48 -3.14 2.88 2.55
C GLU A 48 -3.10 1.87 3.70
N ALA A 49 -2.00 1.13 3.84
CA ALA A 49 -1.82 0.17 4.93
C ALA A 49 -1.81 0.84 6.32
N MET A 50 -1.22 2.04 6.44
CA MET A 50 -1.23 2.82 7.68
C MET A 50 -2.64 3.31 8.03
N ASN A 51 -3.42 3.73 7.04
CA ASN A 51 -4.82 4.10 7.23
C ASN A 51 -5.66 2.90 7.67
N GLN A 52 -5.51 1.75 7.01
CA GLN A 52 -6.18 0.51 7.41
C GLN A 52 -5.82 0.09 8.83
N LYS A 53 -4.53 0.15 9.19
CA LYS A 53 -4.07 -0.13 10.55
C LYS A 53 -4.75 0.78 11.57
N THR A 54 -4.86 2.07 11.27
CA THR A 54 -5.48 3.05 12.17
C THR A 54 -6.99 2.78 12.32
N GLN A 55 -7.68 2.46 11.23
CA GLN A 55 -9.10 2.09 11.24
C GLN A 55 -9.34 0.84 12.09
N LEU A 56 -8.56 -0.21 11.88
CA LEU A 56 -8.65 -1.45 12.65
C LEU A 56 -8.37 -1.21 14.14
N GLN A 57 -7.40 -0.36 14.47
CA GLN A 57 -7.13 -0.02 15.87
C GLN A 57 -8.30 0.71 16.52
N ASN A 58 -8.96 1.61 15.79
CA ASN A 58 -10.15 2.30 16.29
C ASN A 58 -11.32 1.32 16.48
N GLU A 59 -11.52 0.37 15.55
CA GLU A 59 -12.50 -0.70 15.71
C GLU A 59 -12.22 -1.54 16.97
N ILE A 60 -10.97 -1.99 17.16
CA ILE A 60 -10.59 -2.75 18.37
C ILE A 60 -10.90 -1.94 19.63
N ASN A 61 -10.56 -0.66 19.66
CA ASN A 61 -10.82 0.19 20.82
C ASN A 61 -12.33 0.32 21.10
N LEU A 62 -13.17 0.40 20.07
CA LEU A 62 -14.64 0.43 20.20
C LEU A 62 -15.17 -0.91 20.74
N LEU A 63 -14.65 -2.04 20.24
CA LEU A 63 -15.03 -3.38 20.72
C LEU A 63 -14.65 -3.60 22.19
N GLN A 64 -13.62 -2.91 22.68
CA GLN A 64 -13.16 -2.98 24.07
C GLN A 64 -13.90 -2.05 25.02
N THR A 65 -14.88 -1.27 24.54
CA THR A 65 -15.69 -0.42 25.43
C THR A 65 -16.66 -1.24 26.26
N ASP A 66 -16.86 -0.82 27.52
CA ASP A 66 -17.82 -1.46 28.44
C ASP A 66 -19.23 -1.53 27.84
N GLU A 67 -19.61 -0.55 27.01
CA GLU A 67 -20.93 -0.48 26.36
C GLU A 67 -21.08 -1.55 25.26
N TYR A 68 -20.03 -1.79 24.46
CA TYR A 68 -20.03 -2.87 23.48
C TYR A 68 -20.00 -4.25 24.16
N ILE A 69 -19.16 -4.40 25.20
CA ILE A 69 -19.09 -5.63 26.01
C ILE A 69 -20.44 -5.91 26.68
N GLU A 70 -21.09 -4.91 27.26
CA GLU A 70 -22.43 -5.02 27.84
C GLU A 70 -23.45 -5.47 26.79
N LYS A 71 -23.42 -4.87 25.60
CA LYS A 71 -24.32 -5.25 24.50
C LYS A 71 -24.16 -6.71 24.10
N VAL A 72 -22.92 -7.15 23.86
CA VAL A 72 -22.64 -8.56 23.51
C VAL A 72 -23.05 -9.51 24.64
N ALA A 73 -22.80 -9.14 25.89
CA ALA A 73 -23.22 -9.91 27.06
C ALA A 73 -24.75 -10.02 27.17
N ARG A 74 -25.50 -8.98 26.81
CA ARG A 74 -26.97 -9.02 26.75
C ARG A 74 -27.49 -9.89 25.61
N ASP A 75 -26.91 -9.74 24.43
CA ASP A 75 -27.37 -10.41 23.20
C ASP A 75 -27.02 -11.91 23.21
N GLU A 76 -25.79 -12.26 23.59
CA GLU A 76 -25.29 -13.65 23.54
C GLU A 76 -25.55 -14.44 24.83
N LEU A 77 -25.42 -13.80 26.00
CA LEU A 77 -25.57 -14.47 27.30
C LEU A 77 -26.93 -14.21 27.96
N GLY A 78 -27.77 -13.35 27.37
CA GLY A 78 -29.07 -12.99 27.94
C GLY A 78 -28.95 -12.26 29.29
N LEU A 79 -27.80 -11.64 29.57
CA LEU A 79 -27.57 -10.93 30.83
C LEU A 79 -28.38 -9.63 30.86
N VAL A 80 -28.71 -9.15 32.05
CA VAL A 80 -29.46 -7.89 32.27
C VAL A 80 -28.85 -7.11 33.43
N LYS A 81 -29.04 -5.78 33.47
CA LYS A 81 -28.51 -4.97 34.57
C LYS A 81 -29.21 -5.31 35.89
N PRO A 82 -28.56 -5.10 37.05
CA PRO A 82 -29.22 -5.20 38.35
C PRO A 82 -30.50 -4.34 38.37
N GLY A 83 -31.66 -4.97 38.58
CA GLY A 83 -32.98 -4.32 38.60
C GLY A 83 -33.82 -4.49 37.32
N GLU A 84 -33.30 -5.12 36.26
CA GLU A 84 -34.04 -5.45 35.04
C GLU A 84 -34.58 -6.90 35.09
N TYR A 85 -35.75 -7.16 34.47
CA TYR A 85 -36.40 -8.48 34.43
C TYR A 85 -36.61 -8.96 33.00
N ILE A 86 -36.31 -10.24 32.72
CA ILE A 86 -36.52 -10.86 31.40
C ILE A 86 -37.94 -11.44 31.30
N TYR A 87 -38.74 -10.93 30.35
CA TYR A 87 -40.06 -11.49 30.04
C TYR A 87 -39.97 -12.45 28.85
N LYS A 88 -40.03 -13.77 29.09
CA LYS A 88 -40.21 -14.77 28.02
C LYS A 88 -41.70 -14.98 27.77
N GLY A 89 -42.20 -14.46 26.66
CA GLY A 89 -43.57 -14.72 26.20
C GLY A 89 -43.74 -16.19 25.86
N ILE A 90 -44.53 -16.91 26.65
CA ILE A 90 -44.92 -18.29 26.35
C ILE A 90 -45.90 -18.21 25.17
N LYS A 91 -45.44 -18.52 23.94
CA LYS A 91 -46.37 -18.76 22.83
C LYS A 91 -47.10 -20.07 23.12
N THR A 92 -48.31 -19.95 23.67
CA THR A 92 -49.28 -21.04 23.71
C THR A 92 -49.59 -21.44 22.27
N LEU A 93 -49.09 -22.61 21.86
CA LEU A 93 -49.48 -23.26 20.61
C LEU A 93 -50.98 -23.56 20.72
N LYS A 94 -51.76 -22.95 19.83
CA LYS A 94 -53.20 -23.19 19.68
C LYS A 94 -53.44 -24.19 18.56
#